data_AF-A0A8R1IGI1-F1
#
_entry.id   AF-A0A8R1IGI1-F1
#
_cell.length_a   1.000
_cell.length_b   1.000
_cell.length_c   1.000
_cell.angle_alpha   90.00
_cell.angle_beta   90.00
_cell.angle_gamma   90.00
#
_symmetry.space_group_name_H-M   'P 1'
#
loop_
_entity.id
_entity.type
_entity.pdbx_description
1 polymer ?
#
loop_
_entity_poly.entity_id
_entity_poly.type
_entity_poly.pdbx_seq_one_letter_code
_entity_poly.pdbx_strand_id
1 'polypeptide(L)'
;PLVNAVLQPLYNNGRPIRDQTKLDKLARVLKSYGMSNRQTWMVLHKWAKQKTREEDRLHIEQWAKPFAKDLRGWCRAYYSETFENPTTATNKPVQVPYEKLKSCVEQADITKVSSILSSSGWPVDTDFAEIVPAVLNLYLMHEPWKNAKKMLVELSAHSTFWNENPAKTPVQNFHLLSVLRR
;
A
#
# COMPACT_ATOMS: atom_id res chain seq x y z
N PRO A 1 27.49 10.31 -8.05
CA PRO A 1 27.49 11.10 -6.79
C PRO A 1 26.78 10.40 -5.62
N LEU A 2 25.46 10.12 -5.71
CA LEU A 2 24.69 9.51 -4.62
C LEU A 2 25.23 8.14 -4.16
N VAL A 3 25.62 7.29 -5.11
CA VAL A 3 26.17 5.96 -4.82
C VAL A 3 27.43 6.05 -3.97
N ASN A 4 28.41 6.85 -4.41
CA ASN A 4 29.72 6.92 -3.76
C ASN A 4 29.71 7.75 -2.47
N ALA A 5 28.85 8.78 -2.39
CA ALA A 5 28.78 9.68 -1.24
C ALA A 5 27.86 9.18 -0.11
N VAL A 6 26.84 8.37 -0.43
CA VAL A 6 25.80 7.99 0.53
C VAL A 6 25.62 6.48 0.61
N LEU A 7 25.31 5.82 -0.50
CA LEU A 7 24.92 4.39 -0.46
C LEU A 7 26.09 3.47 -0.09
N GLN A 8 27.27 3.71 -0.66
CA GLN A 8 28.47 2.92 -0.42
C GLN A 8 28.97 3.07 1.03
N PRO A 9 29.09 4.28 1.62
CA PRO A 9 29.39 4.44 3.05
C PRO A 9 28.35 3.78 3.97
N LEU A 10 27.05 3.95 3.69
CA LEU A 10 25.99 3.34 4.51
C LEU A 10 26.02 1.81 4.46
N TYR A 11 26.33 1.22 3.30
CA TYR A 11 26.51 -0.22 3.16
C TYR A 11 27.75 -0.72 3.91
N ASN A 12 28.88 -0.01 3.79
CA ASN A 12 30.14 -0.39 4.43
C ASN A 12 30.02 -0.34 5.97
N ASN A 13 29.37 0.69 6.50
CA ASN A 13 29.13 0.87 7.94
C ASN A 13 28.00 -0.03 8.49
N GLY A 14 27.22 -0.66 7.61
CA GLY A 14 26.16 -1.59 7.98
C GLY A 14 26.73 -2.92 8.51
N ARG A 15 26.62 -3.16 9.82
CA ARG A 15 26.69 -4.52 10.37
C ARG A 15 25.36 -5.26 10.13
N PRO A 16 25.38 -6.54 9.71
CA PRO A 16 24.18 -7.37 9.64
C PRO A 16 23.56 -7.47 11.03
N ILE A 17 22.24 -7.39 11.11
CA ILE A 17 21.46 -7.73 12.30
C ILE A 17 20.89 -9.13 12.04
N ARG A 18 20.74 -9.96 13.08
CA ARG A 18 20.25 -11.36 12.97
C ARG A 18 19.12 -11.47 11.94
N ASP A 19 19.31 -12.38 10.98
CA ASP A 19 18.42 -12.73 9.87
C ASP A 19 18.18 -11.67 8.77
N GLN A 20 18.92 -10.55 8.76
CA GLN A 20 18.78 -9.50 7.74
C GLN A 20 20.08 -9.23 6.98
N THR A 21 19.96 -9.04 5.66
CA THR A 21 21.11 -8.69 4.82
C THR A 21 21.52 -7.23 5.07
N LYS A 22 22.77 -6.89 4.75
CA LYS A 22 23.23 -5.48 4.78
C LYS A 22 22.39 -4.57 3.87
N LEU A 23 21.84 -5.14 2.78
CA LEU A 23 20.96 -4.41 1.86
C LEU A 23 19.59 -4.13 2.48
N ASP A 24 19.06 -5.04 3.31
CA ASP A 24 17.80 -4.80 4.05
C ASP A 24 17.95 -3.68 5.06
N LYS A 25 19.09 -3.65 5.77
CA LYS A 25 19.42 -2.56 6.69
C LYS A 25 19.52 -1.24 5.94
N LEU A 26 20.24 -1.21 4.82
CA LEU A 26 20.35 -0.01 3.98
C LEU A 26 18.98 0.45 3.51
N ALA A 27 18.13 -0.46 3.03
CA ALA A 27 16.77 -0.14 2.61
C ALA A 27 15.95 0.45 3.77
N ARG A 28 16.06 -0.08 4.99
CA ARG A 28 15.39 0.48 6.18
C ARG A 28 15.89 1.89 6.50
N VAL A 29 17.20 2.13 6.42
CA VAL A 29 17.77 3.47 6.64
C VAL A 29 17.22 4.44 5.60
N LEU A 30 17.23 4.09 4.31
CA LEU A 30 16.65 4.93 3.26
C LEU A 30 15.17 5.25 3.50
N LYS A 31 14.38 4.25 3.91
CA LYS A 31 12.97 4.44 4.29
C LYS A 31 12.81 5.37 5.49
N SER A 32 13.70 5.31 6.49
CA SER A 32 13.67 6.19 7.67
C SER A 32 13.89 7.67 7.34
N TYR A 33 14.57 7.97 6.23
CA TYR A 33 14.71 9.33 5.68
C TYR A 33 13.53 9.75 4.79
N GLY A 34 12.42 9.01 4.80
CA GLY A 34 11.20 9.35 4.07
C GLY A 34 11.11 8.79 2.66
N MET A 35 12.03 7.91 2.23
CA MET A 35 11.92 7.28 0.92
C MET A 35 10.85 6.19 0.91
N SER A 36 9.95 6.25 -0.07
CA SER A 36 8.97 5.17 -0.31
C SER A 36 9.67 3.85 -0.69
N ASN A 37 8.94 2.72 -0.55
CA ASN A 37 9.42 1.40 -1.00
C ASN A 37 9.85 1.43 -2.48
N ARG A 38 9.04 2.06 -3.34
CA ARG A 38 9.32 2.21 -4.76
C ARG A 38 10.59 3.02 -5.02
N GLN A 39 10.78 4.14 -4.34
CA GLN A 39 11.99 4.95 -4.48
C GLN A 39 13.24 4.19 -3.99
N THR A 40 13.13 3.50 -2.85
CA THR A 40 14.21 2.67 -2.31
C THR A 40 14.62 1.57 -3.31
N TRP A 41 13.64 0.87 -3.89
CA TRP A 41 13.90 -0.14 -4.91
C TRP A 41 14.56 0.46 -6.15
N MET A 42 14.06 1.58 -6.67
CA MET A 42 14.63 2.25 -7.85
C MET A 42 16.09 2.69 -7.62
N VAL A 43 16.41 3.16 -6.42
CA VAL A 43 17.77 3.58 -6.06
C VAL A 43 18.72 2.37 -6.03
N LEU A 44 18.32 1.27 -5.39
CA LEU A 44 19.13 0.05 -5.35
C LEU A 44 19.26 -0.60 -6.74
N HIS A 45 18.21 -0.56 -7.57
CA HIS A 45 18.27 -1.04 -8.95
C HIS A 45 19.19 -0.19 -9.84
N LYS A 46 19.16 1.15 -9.69
CA LYS A 46 20.12 2.04 -10.39
C LYS A 46 21.55 1.76 -9.93
N TRP A 47 21.76 1.52 -8.64
CA TRP A 47 23.07 1.13 -8.13
C TRP A 47 23.54 -0.21 -8.71
N ALA A 48 22.66 -1.20 -8.83
CA ALA A 48 22.97 -2.49 -9.45
C ALA A 48 23.44 -2.33 -10.90
N LYS A 49 22.78 -1.46 -11.69
CA LYS A 49 23.18 -1.13 -13.06
C LYS A 49 24.54 -0.44 -13.11
N GLN A 50 24.80 0.48 -12.19
CA GLN A 50 26.10 1.15 -12.09
C GLN A 50 27.21 0.12 -11.76
N LYS A 51 26.99 -0.74 -10.76
CA LYS A 51 27.94 -1.79 -10.37
C LYS A 51 28.21 -2.78 -11.49
N THR A 52 27.19 -3.17 -12.26
CA THR A 52 27.39 -4.06 -13.42
C THR A 52 28.39 -3.46 -14.41
N ARG A 53 28.24 -2.17 -14.75
CA ARG A 53 29.14 -1.48 -15.66
C ARG A 53 30.55 -1.30 -15.10
N GLU A 54 30.68 -1.13 -13.79
CA GLU A 54 31.98 -1.04 -13.11
C GLU A 54 32.67 -2.41 -13.10
N GLU A 55 31.95 -3.47 -12.74
CA GLU A 55 32.44 -4.85 -12.70
C GLU A 55 32.84 -5.36 -14.09
N ASP A 56 32.09 -5.02 -15.14
CA ASP A 56 32.42 -5.38 -16.54
C ASP A 56 33.72 -4.72 -17.04
N ARG A 57 34.11 -3.58 -16.43
CA ARG A 57 35.31 -2.80 -16.82
C ARG A 57 36.56 -3.14 -15.99
N LEU A 58 36.38 -3.84 -14.88
CA LEU A 58 37.42 -4.12 -13.90
C LEU A 58 37.68 -5.62 -13.83
N HIS A 59 38.91 -6.00 -13.49
CA HIS A 59 39.20 -7.40 -13.17
C HIS A 59 38.44 -7.81 -11.89
N ILE A 60 38.09 -9.10 -11.80
CA ILE A 60 37.27 -9.67 -10.71
C ILE A 60 37.86 -9.35 -9.32
N GLU A 61 39.19 -9.29 -9.22
CA GLU A 61 39.94 -8.97 -8.00
C GLU A 61 39.71 -7.55 -7.48
N GLN A 62 39.29 -6.63 -8.36
CA GLN A 62 39.06 -5.22 -8.06
C GLN A 62 37.58 -4.92 -7.72
N TRP A 63 36.72 -5.94 -7.72
CA TRP A 63 35.30 -5.75 -7.46
C TRP A 63 35.03 -5.39 -6.00
N ALA A 64 34.41 -4.23 -5.79
CA ALA A 64 34.04 -3.76 -4.46
C ALA A 64 32.58 -4.13 -4.11
N LYS A 65 32.37 -4.74 -2.94
CA LYS A 65 31.03 -5.05 -2.40
C LYS A 65 30.17 -3.79 -2.20
N PRO A 66 28.83 -3.87 -2.29
CA PRO A 66 28.06 -5.05 -2.70
C PRO A 66 28.27 -5.34 -4.18
N PHE A 67 28.28 -6.63 -4.55
CA PHE A 67 28.39 -7.01 -5.96
C PHE A 67 27.09 -6.71 -6.70
N ALA A 68 27.17 -6.48 -8.00
CA ALA A 68 25.99 -6.21 -8.82
C ALA A 68 24.98 -7.37 -8.74
N LYS A 69 25.46 -8.61 -8.63
CA LYS A 69 24.60 -9.79 -8.46
C LYS A 69 23.80 -9.76 -7.15
N ASP A 70 24.37 -9.23 -6.06
CA ASP A 70 23.70 -9.17 -4.76
C ASP A 70 22.60 -8.11 -4.79
N LEU A 71 22.89 -6.94 -5.37
CA LEU A 71 21.91 -5.87 -5.56
C LEU A 71 20.77 -6.31 -6.49
N ARG A 72 21.07 -7.03 -7.58
CA ARG A 72 20.04 -7.60 -8.47
C ARG A 72 19.21 -8.67 -7.76
N GLY A 73 19.85 -9.52 -6.97
CA GLY A 73 19.18 -10.55 -6.16
C GLY A 73 18.19 -9.91 -5.18
N TRP A 74 18.62 -8.86 -4.48
CA TRP A 74 17.75 -8.07 -3.61
C TRP A 74 16.58 -7.44 -4.39
N CYS A 75 16.84 -6.78 -5.51
CA CYS A 75 15.78 -6.17 -6.32
C CYS A 75 14.75 -7.20 -6.81
N ARG A 76 15.17 -8.42 -7.17
CA ARG A 76 14.24 -9.50 -7.55
C ARG A 76 13.40 -9.96 -6.37
N ALA A 77 14.03 -10.21 -5.22
CA ALA A 77 13.32 -10.65 -4.01
C ALA A 77 12.23 -9.67 -3.56
N TYR A 78 12.48 -8.37 -3.73
CA TYR A 78 11.54 -7.31 -3.32
C TYR A 78 10.69 -6.74 -4.47
N TYR A 79 10.75 -7.31 -5.68
CA TYR A 79 10.00 -6.80 -6.83
C TYR A 79 8.49 -6.91 -6.61
N SER A 80 8.02 -8.11 -6.26
CA SER A 80 6.60 -8.37 -6.00
C SER A 80 6.07 -7.52 -4.86
N GLU A 81 6.82 -7.40 -3.76
CA GLU A 81 6.45 -6.50 -2.64
C GLU A 81 6.35 -5.02 -3.08
N THR A 82 7.19 -4.59 -4.02
CA THR A 82 7.27 -3.18 -4.42
C THR A 82 6.25 -2.80 -5.50
N PHE A 83 5.96 -3.71 -6.43
CA PHE A 83 5.20 -3.40 -7.65
C PHE A 83 3.95 -4.25 -7.88
N GLU A 84 3.93 -5.49 -7.38
CA GLU A 84 2.82 -6.43 -7.64
C GLU A 84 1.83 -6.48 -6.46
N ASN A 85 2.30 -6.16 -5.26
CA ASN A 85 1.45 -6.07 -4.08
C ASN A 85 0.98 -4.61 -3.90
N PRO A 86 -0.29 -4.29 -4.20
CA PRO A 86 -0.90 -3.05 -3.72
C PRO A 86 -1.06 -3.18 -2.21
N THR A 87 -0.01 -2.87 -1.44
CA THR A 87 -0.05 -2.69 0.04
C THR A 87 -1.04 -3.64 0.73
N THR A 88 -0.79 -4.94 0.69
CA THR A 88 -1.30 -5.80 1.77
C THR A 88 -0.44 -5.47 2.98
N ALA A 89 -0.87 -4.45 3.72
CA ALA A 89 -0.51 -4.34 5.12
C ALA A 89 -0.67 -5.74 5.73
N THR A 90 0.35 -6.18 6.45
CA THR A 90 0.47 -7.49 7.08
C THR A 90 -0.48 -7.66 8.26
N ASN A 91 -1.70 -7.12 8.16
CA ASN A 91 -2.83 -7.56 8.96
C ASN A 91 -3.63 -8.46 8.03
N LYS A 92 -3.63 -9.78 8.29
CA LYS A 92 -4.81 -10.56 7.90
C LYS A 92 -6.00 -9.72 8.40
N PRO A 93 -6.94 -9.31 7.53
CA PRO A 93 -8.12 -8.62 8.01
C PRO A 93 -8.74 -9.55 9.03
N VAL A 94 -8.75 -9.14 10.29
CA VAL A 94 -9.59 -9.78 11.28
C VAL A 94 -10.97 -9.67 10.66
N GLN A 95 -11.57 -10.79 10.28
CA GLN A 95 -12.89 -10.78 9.67
C GLN A 95 -13.82 -10.16 10.69
N VAL A 96 -14.18 -8.89 10.47
CA VAL A 96 -15.12 -8.19 11.30
C VAL A 96 -16.49 -8.70 10.90
N PRO A 97 -17.29 -9.26 11.83
CA PRO A 97 -18.65 -9.69 11.51
C PRO A 97 -19.49 -8.52 11.01
N TYR A 98 -20.39 -8.76 10.06
CA TYR A 98 -21.32 -7.75 9.54
C TYR A 98 -22.04 -6.99 10.67
N GLU A 99 -22.49 -7.69 11.71
CA GLU A 99 -23.17 -7.12 12.89
C GLU A 99 -22.37 -6.00 13.58
N LYS A 100 -21.04 -6.13 13.62
CA LYS A 100 -20.18 -5.12 14.26
C LYS A 100 -20.06 -3.86 13.40
N LEU A 101 -20.01 -4.01 12.08
CA LEU A 101 -20.07 -2.88 11.16
C LEU A 101 -21.44 -2.20 11.26
N LYS A 102 -22.52 -2.98 11.22
CA LYS A 102 -23.90 -2.50 11.33
C LYS A 102 -24.12 -1.68 12.60
N SER A 103 -23.73 -2.19 13.77
CA SER A 103 -23.83 -1.46 15.03
C SER A 103 -23.07 -0.13 15.04
N CYS A 104 -21.87 -0.07 14.42
CA CYS A 104 -21.11 1.18 14.33
C CYS A 104 -21.78 2.21 13.40
N VAL A 105 -22.42 1.74 12.33
CA VAL A 105 -23.17 2.58 11.39
C VAL A 105 -24.46 3.11 12.04
N GLU A 106 -25.19 2.27 12.77
CA GLU A 106 -26.38 2.67 13.55
C GLU A 106 -26.04 3.70 14.64
N GLN A 107 -24.85 3.60 15.23
CA GLN A 107 -24.33 4.58 16.20
C GLN A 107 -23.77 5.86 15.55
N ALA A 108 -23.78 5.95 14.22
CA ALA A 108 -23.16 7.05 13.46
C ALA A 108 -21.68 7.32 13.80
N ASP A 109 -20.94 6.30 14.27
CA ASP A 109 -19.54 6.43 14.66
C ASP A 109 -18.63 6.29 13.43
N ILE A 110 -18.50 7.39 12.68
CA ILE A 110 -17.71 7.44 11.45
C ILE A 110 -16.24 7.04 11.69
N THR A 111 -15.67 7.37 12.83
CA THR A 111 -14.31 6.99 13.21
C THR A 111 -14.13 5.48 13.29
N LYS A 112 -15.07 4.78 13.92
CA LYS A 112 -15.04 3.30 13.97
C LYS A 112 -15.37 2.68 12.62
N VAL A 113 -16.36 3.19 11.90
CA VAL A 113 -16.73 2.70 10.56
C VAL A 113 -15.52 2.82 9.62
N SER A 114 -14.87 3.99 9.60
CA SER A 114 -13.70 4.25 8.76
C SER A 114 -12.49 3.40 9.15
N SER A 115 -12.29 3.19 10.45
CA SER A 115 -11.26 2.28 10.96
C SER A 115 -11.52 0.83 10.54
N ILE A 116 -12.75 0.33 10.66
CA ILE A 116 -13.13 -1.03 10.25
C ILE A 116 -12.90 -1.23 8.75
N LEU A 117 -13.44 -0.34 7.92
CA LEU A 117 -13.35 -0.47 6.46
C LEU A 117 -11.91 -0.28 5.96
N SER A 118 -11.13 0.60 6.58
CA SER A 118 -9.72 0.82 6.21
C SER A 118 -8.79 -0.31 6.67
N SER A 119 -9.09 -0.97 7.80
CA SER A 119 -8.23 -2.02 8.37
C SER A 119 -8.57 -3.42 7.90
N SER A 120 -9.88 -3.70 7.76
CA SER A 120 -10.42 -5.04 7.58
C SER A 120 -11.16 -5.22 6.26
N GLY A 121 -11.46 -4.12 5.55
CA GLY A 121 -12.28 -4.13 4.34
C GLY A 121 -13.76 -4.39 4.65
N TRP A 122 -14.53 -4.69 3.60
CA TRP A 122 -15.93 -5.09 3.72
C TRP A 122 -16.04 -6.53 4.24
N PRO A 123 -16.92 -6.81 5.23
CA PRO A 123 -17.27 -8.17 5.62
C PRO A 123 -17.74 -9.03 4.44
N VAL A 124 -17.45 -10.33 4.45
CA VAL A 124 -17.78 -11.26 3.34
C VAL A 124 -19.30 -11.45 3.19
N ASP A 125 -20.01 -11.33 4.31
CA ASP A 125 -21.46 -11.44 4.48
C ASP A 125 -22.18 -10.08 4.43
N THR A 126 -21.52 -9.04 3.89
CA THR A 126 -22.11 -7.69 3.84
C THR A 126 -23.36 -7.64 2.97
N ASP A 127 -24.48 -7.24 3.57
CA ASP A 127 -25.63 -6.75 2.79
C ASP A 127 -25.36 -5.31 2.32
N PHE A 128 -24.80 -5.20 1.12
CA PHE A 128 -24.49 -3.90 0.52
C PHE A 128 -25.75 -3.04 0.31
N ALA A 129 -26.92 -3.63 0.07
CA ALA A 129 -28.15 -2.86 -0.16
C ALA A 129 -28.61 -2.16 1.13
N GLU A 130 -28.44 -2.82 2.27
CA GLU A 130 -28.78 -2.28 3.59
C GLU A 130 -27.74 -1.26 4.07
N ILE A 131 -26.44 -1.61 4.05
CA ILE A 131 -25.43 -0.86 4.81
C ILE A 131 -24.81 0.32 4.03
N VAL A 132 -24.65 0.19 2.71
CA VAL A 132 -23.94 1.19 1.89
C VAL A 132 -24.62 2.55 1.90
N PRO A 133 -25.96 2.70 1.82
CA PRO A 133 -26.61 4.01 1.93
C PRO A 133 -26.18 4.75 3.19
N ALA A 134 -26.20 4.07 4.34
CA ALA A 134 -25.89 4.67 5.63
C ALA A 134 -24.38 4.98 5.76
N VAL A 135 -23.50 4.07 5.36
CA VAL A 135 -22.04 4.30 5.35
C VAL A 135 -21.68 5.45 4.42
N LEU A 136 -22.21 5.46 3.21
CA LEU A 136 -21.94 6.50 2.22
C LEU A 136 -22.41 7.85 2.72
N ASN A 137 -23.59 7.93 3.34
CA ASN A 137 -24.07 9.15 3.95
C ASN A 137 -23.13 9.64 5.07
N LEU A 138 -22.66 8.76 5.96
CA LEU A 138 -21.71 9.13 7.02
C LEU A 138 -20.39 9.66 6.45
N TYR A 139 -19.84 9.02 5.41
CA TYR A 139 -18.62 9.48 4.73
C TYR A 139 -18.82 10.82 4.04
N LEU A 140 -19.93 11.00 3.33
CA LEU A 140 -20.24 12.25 2.65
C LEU A 140 -20.51 13.40 3.64
N MET A 141 -20.98 13.11 4.85
CA MET A 141 -21.24 14.14 5.87
C MET A 141 -19.99 14.49 6.69
N HIS A 142 -19.17 13.50 7.07
CA HIS A 142 -18.16 13.68 8.12
C HIS A 142 -16.71 13.45 7.69
N GLU A 143 -16.45 12.77 6.57
CA GLU A 143 -15.09 12.48 6.10
C GLU A 143 -14.62 13.49 5.03
N PRO A 144 -13.31 13.76 4.96
CA PRO A 144 -12.73 14.54 3.87
C PRO A 144 -12.93 13.84 2.53
N TRP A 145 -13.05 14.64 1.46
CA TRP A 145 -13.32 14.13 0.12
C TRP A 145 -12.35 13.04 -0.37
N LYS A 146 -11.08 13.11 0.04
CA LYS A 146 -10.08 12.07 -0.26
C LYS A 146 -10.53 10.68 0.21
N ASN A 147 -11.10 10.58 1.40
CA ASN A 147 -11.54 9.32 2.01
C ASN A 147 -12.88 8.87 1.42
N ALA A 148 -13.81 9.81 1.19
CA ALA A 148 -15.05 9.53 0.47
C ALA A 148 -14.81 9.03 -0.96
N LYS A 149 -13.85 9.62 -1.68
CA LYS A 149 -13.45 9.16 -3.02
C LYS A 149 -12.85 7.75 -2.98
N LYS A 150 -12.01 7.44 -1.99
CA LYS A 150 -11.46 6.08 -1.82
C LYS A 150 -12.59 5.07 -1.60
N MET A 151 -13.56 5.40 -0.75
CA MET A 151 -14.75 4.59 -0.49
C MET A 151 -15.58 4.36 -1.77
N LEU A 152 -15.82 5.41 -2.56
CA LEU A 152 -16.55 5.29 -3.83
C LEU A 152 -15.84 4.38 -4.84
N VAL A 153 -14.51 4.44 -4.91
CA VAL A 153 -13.71 3.53 -5.76
C VAL A 153 -13.83 2.09 -5.26
N GLU A 154 -13.74 1.86 -3.95
CA GLU A 154 -13.92 0.53 -3.35
C GLU A 154 -15.33 -0.02 -3.62
N LEU A 155 -16.38 0.79 -3.47
CA LEU A 155 -17.76 0.42 -3.81
C LEU A 155 -17.92 0.11 -5.30
N SER A 156 -17.25 0.86 -6.18
CA SER A 156 -17.32 0.61 -7.63
C SER A 156 -16.75 -0.77 -8.01
N ALA A 157 -15.75 -1.26 -7.29
CA ALA A 157 -15.20 -2.61 -7.49
C ALA A 157 -16.20 -3.72 -7.10
N HIS A 158 -17.18 -3.40 -6.25
CA HIS A 158 -18.25 -4.30 -5.83
C HIS A 158 -19.56 -4.07 -6.60
N SER A 159 -19.55 -3.19 -7.62
CA SER A 159 -20.75 -2.88 -8.41
C SER A 159 -21.30 -4.09 -9.18
N THR A 160 -20.46 -5.08 -9.46
CA THR A 160 -20.86 -6.36 -10.08
C THR A 160 -21.77 -7.21 -9.21
N PHE A 161 -21.82 -6.96 -7.89
CA PHE A 161 -22.71 -7.64 -6.96
C PHE A 161 -24.07 -6.95 -6.83
N TRP A 162 -24.25 -5.77 -7.44
CA TRP A 162 -25.51 -5.06 -7.40
C TRP A 162 -26.43 -5.65 -8.46
N ASN A 163 -27.65 -6.02 -8.07
CA ASN A 163 -28.65 -6.55 -8.98
C ASN A 163 -28.79 -5.67 -10.23
N GLU A 164 -28.99 -6.28 -11.40
CA GLU A 164 -29.14 -5.59 -12.69
C GLU A 164 -30.25 -4.53 -12.70
N ASN A 165 -31.14 -4.53 -11.71
CA ASN A 165 -32.16 -3.51 -11.54
C ASN A 165 -31.55 -2.22 -10.93
N PRO A 166 -31.43 -1.12 -11.69
CA PRO A 166 -30.84 0.14 -11.23
C PRO A 166 -31.59 0.75 -10.03
N ALA A 167 -32.87 0.43 -9.87
CA ALA A 167 -33.70 0.89 -8.75
C ALA A 167 -33.38 0.18 -7.42
N LYS A 168 -32.61 -0.91 -7.46
CA LYS A 168 -32.13 -1.64 -6.28
C LYS A 168 -30.64 -1.39 -5.99
N THR A 169 -30.06 -0.39 -6.65
CA THR A 169 -28.67 -0.01 -6.35
C THR A 169 -28.61 0.60 -4.95
N PRO A 170 -27.59 0.25 -4.15
CA PRO A 170 -27.42 0.85 -2.83
C PRO A 170 -27.15 2.36 -2.89
N VAL A 171 -26.66 2.86 -4.03
CA VAL A 171 -26.36 4.27 -4.23
C VAL A 171 -27.57 4.98 -4.85
N GLN A 172 -28.39 5.58 -3.98
CA GLN A 172 -29.54 6.40 -4.42
C GLN A 172 -29.12 7.74 -5.07
N ASN A 173 -29.99 8.29 -5.91
CA ASN A 173 -29.79 9.56 -6.64
C ASN A 173 -29.34 10.73 -5.75
N PHE A 174 -29.85 10.81 -4.51
CA PHE A 174 -29.46 11.88 -3.59
C PHE A 174 -27.99 11.79 -3.18
N HIS A 175 -27.41 10.58 -3.07
CA HIS A 175 -25.98 10.42 -2.80
C HIS A 175 -25.13 10.92 -3.98
N LEU A 176 -25.57 10.64 -5.21
CA LEU A 176 -24.91 11.13 -6.43
C LEU A 176 -24.92 12.67 -6.49
N LEU A 177 -26.06 13.29 -6.16
CA LEU A 177 -26.16 14.74 -6.08
C LEU A 177 -25.26 15.32 -4.99
N SER A 178 -25.18 14.69 -3.82
CA SER A 178 -24.26 15.09 -2.74
C SER A 178 -22.79 14.99 -3.14
N VAL A 179 -22.43 13.98 -3.95
CA VAL A 179 -21.10 13.84 -4.55
C VAL A 179 -20.82 14.96 -5.56
N LEU A 180 -21.75 15.25 -6.46
CA LEU A 180 -21.58 16.26 -7.52
C LEU A 180 -21.51 17.70 -6.98
N ARG A 181 -22.01 17.95 -5.77
CA ARG A 181 -22.04 19.28 -5.13
C ARG A 181 -20.78 19.64 -4.33
N ARG A 182 -19.85 18.70 -4.14
CA ARG A 182 -18.58 18.90 -3.42
C ARG A 182 -17.42 19.08 -4.37
#